data_AF-A0A2M9WHA1-F1
#
_entry.id   AF-A0A2M9WHA1-F1
#
_cell.length_a   1.000
_cell.length_b   1.000
_cell.length_c   1.000
_cell.angle_alpha   90.00
_cell.angle_beta   90.00
_cell.angle_gamma   90.00
#
_symmetry.space_group_name_H-M   'P 1'
#
loop_
_entity.id
_entity.type
_entity.pdbx_description
1 polymer ?
#
loop_
_entity_poly.entity_id
_entity_poly.type
_entity_poly.pdbx_seq_one_letter_code
_entity_poly.pdbx_strand_id
1 'polypeptide(L)' 'MVNPDKITTSVCRILLSHMVQRIESKAVYETILANPGVCSSIEHDGLVTNREICWNHPYLKLKMKH' A
#
# COMPACT_ATOMS: atom_id res chain seq x y z
N MET A 1 20.10 1.08 8.95
CA MET A 1 19.69 1.76 10.20
C MET A 1 19.30 3.19 9.85
N VAL A 2 18.15 3.67 10.34
CA VAL A 2 17.68 5.05 10.09
C VAL A 2 18.49 6.00 10.98
N ASN A 3 19.06 7.06 10.39
CA ASN A 3 19.76 8.09 11.14
C ASN A 3 18.72 8.99 11.84
N PRO A 4 18.67 9.04 13.18
CA PRO A 4 17.65 9.79 13.93
C PRO A 4 17.69 11.30 13.64
N ASP A 5 18.85 11.85 13.29
CA ASP A 5 19.02 13.29 12.98
C ASP A 5 18.33 13.69 11.66
N LYS A 6 17.87 12.72 10.85
CA LYS A 6 17.13 12.94 9.61
C LYS A 6 15.61 12.87 9.77
N ILE A 7 15.09 12.47 10.94
CA ILE A 7 13.65 12.39 11.18
C ILE A 7 13.16 13.75 11.67
N THR A 8 12.78 14.60 10.73
CA THR A 8 12.11 15.86 11.03
C THR A 8 10.61 15.65 11.28
N THR A 9 9.94 16.64 11.87
CA THR A 9 8.47 16.65 12.00
C THR A 9 7.75 16.48 10.67
N SER A 10 8.31 17.01 9.57
CA SER A 10 7.73 16.84 8.23
C SER A 10 7.83 15.39 7.75
N VAL A 11 8.95 14.70 7.98
CA VAL A 11 9.12 13.28 7.67
C VAL A 11 8.15 12.42 8.49
N CYS A 12 7.95 12.73 9.77
CA CYS A 12 6.95 12.06 10.60
C CYS A 12 5.53 12.22 10.06
N ARG A 13 5.14 13.43 9.62
CA ARG A 13 3.83 13.66 9.01
C ARG A 13 3.61 12.84 7.75
N ILE A 14 4.62 12.78 6.87
CA ILE A 14 4.56 11.99 5.64
C ILE A 14 4.39 10.50 5.97
N LEU A 15 5.16 9.97 6.92
CA LEU A 15 5.04 8.58 7.37
C LEU A 15 3.64 8.29 7.93
N LEU A 16 3.11 9.16 8.78
CA LEU A 16 1.77 9.01 9.34
C LEU A 16 0.69 9.03 8.24
N SER A 17 0.79 9.95 7.27
CA SER A 17 -0.13 9.98 6.13
C SER A 17 -0.10 8.67 5.34
N HIS A 18 1.08 8.12 5.05
CA HIS A 18 1.21 6.83 4.37
C HIS A 18 0.65 5.66 5.20
N MET A 19 0.81 5.69 6.52
CA MET A 19 0.22 4.67 7.39
C MET A 19 -1.31 4.71 7.35
N VAL A 20 -1.91 5.91 7.37
CA VAL A 20 -3.37 6.08 7.26
C VAL A 20 -3.87 5.62 5.89
N GLN A 21 -3.21 6.03 4.81
CA GLN A 21 -3.53 5.58 3.45
C GLN A 21 -3.50 4.05 3.33
N ARG A 22 -2.55 3.39 4.02
CA ARG A 22 -2.47 1.93 4.03
C ARG A 22 -3.66 1.28 4.74
N ILE A 23 -4.16 1.87 5.83
CA ILE A 23 -5.35 1.38 6.54
C ILE A 23 -6.58 1.52 5.64
N GLU A 24 -6.76 2.66 4.99
CA GLU A 24 -7.85 2.91 4.06
C GLU A 24 -7.80 1.95 2.87
N SER A 25 -6.62 1.75 2.27
CA SER A 25 -6.40 0.81 1.18
C SER A 25 -6.76 -0.62 1.56
N LYS A 26 -6.41 -1.06 2.78
CA LYS A 26 -6.81 -2.37 3.30
C LYS A 26 -8.33 -2.50 3.40
N ALA A 27 -9.02 -1.50 3.95
CA ALA A 27 -10.47 -1.52 4.09
C ALA A 27 -11.19 -1.59 2.72
N VAL A 28 -10.68 -0.87 1.72
CA VAL A 28 -11.20 -0.94 0.34
C VAL A 28 -11.00 -2.36 -0.22
N TYR A 29 -9.83 -2.95 -0.03
CA TYR A 29 -9.54 -4.31 -0.50
C TYR A 29 -10.48 -5.35 0.13
N GLU A 30 -10.65 -5.32 1.45
CA GLU A 30 -11.57 -6.21 2.18
C GLU A 30 -13.01 -6.05 1.69
N THR A 31 -13.43 -4.81 1.39
CA THR A 31 -14.76 -4.52 0.86
C THR A 31 -14.99 -5.13 -0.52
N ILE A 32 -14.02 -5.01 -1.44
CA ILE A 32 -14.14 -5.64 -2.77
C ILE A 32 -14.18 -7.16 -2.63
N LEU A 33 -13.30 -7.73 -1.80
CA LEU A 33 -13.25 -9.17 -1.58
C LEU A 33 -14.58 -9.72 -1.06
N ALA A 34 -15.24 -8.97 -0.16
CA ALA A 34 -16.55 -9.32 0.38
C ALA A 34 -17.73 -9.12 -0.61
N ASN A 35 -17.53 -8.39 -1.72
CA ASN A 35 -18.59 -8.05 -2.68
C ASN A 35 -18.22 -8.43 -4.12
N PRO A 36 -18.27 -9.73 -4.48
CA PRO A 36 -17.97 -10.20 -5.84
C PRO A 36 -18.90 -9.52 -6.87
N GLY A 37 -18.32 -8.88 -7.89
CA GLY A 37 -19.05 -8.16 -8.95
C GLY A 37 -19.08 -6.64 -8.80
N VAL A 38 -18.65 -6.10 -7.64
CA VAL A 38 -18.39 -4.66 -7.50
C VAL A 38 -17.01 -4.36 -8.07
N CYS A 39 -16.96 -3.68 -9.21
CA CYS A 39 -15.71 -3.24 -9.82
C CYS A 39 -15.26 -1.92 -9.17
N SER A 40 -14.15 -1.94 -8.45
CA SER A 40 -13.49 -0.76 -7.90
C SER A 40 -12.06 -0.70 -8.43
N SER A 41 -11.66 0.44 -8.97
CA SER A 41 -10.26 0.70 -9.35
C SER A 41 -9.47 1.04 -8.10
N ILE A 42 -8.69 0.08 -7.58
CA ILE A 42 -7.70 0.39 -6.55
C ILE A 42 -6.40 0.82 -7.25
N GLU A 43 -6.31 2.10 -7.57
CA GLU A 43 -5.02 2.76 -7.80
C GLU A 43 -4.65 3.53 -6.54
N HIS A 44 -4.31 2.84 -5.45
CA HIS A 44 -3.75 3.53 -4.29
C HIS A 44 -2.54 2.78 -3.75
N ASP A 45 -1.39 3.31 -4.17
CA ASP A 45 -0.01 3.02 -3.78
C ASP A 45 0.41 1.55 -3.75
N GLY A 46 1.23 1.19 -4.75
CA GLY A 46 1.86 -0.12 -4.84
C GLY A 46 2.59 -0.50 -3.54
N LEU A 47 2.55 -1.79 -3.22
CA LEU A 47 3.27 -2.37 -2.09
C LEU A 47 4.78 -2.32 -2.33
N VAL A 48 5.54 -1.72 -1.41
CA VAL A 48 7.01 -1.77 -1.39
C VAL A 48 7.47 -2.69 -0.27
N THR A 49 8.27 -3.71 -0.61
CA THR A 49 8.87 -4.64 0.35
C THR A 49 10.23 -5.10 -0.17
N ASN A 50 11.16 -5.36 0.74
CA ASN A 50 12.48 -5.92 0.44
C ASN A 50 12.53 -7.46 0.52
N ARG A 51 11.38 -8.08 0.79
CA ARG A 51 11.20 -9.53 0.81
C ARG A 51 10.46 -9.95 -0.45
N GLU A 52 10.84 -11.11 -0.97
CA GLU A 52 10.16 -11.74 -2.09
C GLU A 52 8.69 -11.97 -1.76
N ILE A 53 7.80 -11.60 -2.69
CA ILE A 53 6.35 -11.70 -2.52
C ILE A 53 5.85 -12.79 -3.46
N CYS A 54 5.19 -13.80 -2.90
CA CYS A 54 4.45 -14.75 -3.72
C CYS A 54 3.07 -14.14 -4.05
N TRP A 55 2.97 -13.43 -5.17
CA TRP A 55 1.76 -12.74 -5.59
C TRP A 55 0.99 -13.55 -6.64
N ASN A 56 -0.16 -14.12 -6.24
CA ASN A 56 -1.03 -14.89 -7.12
C ASN A 56 -2.45 -14.31 -7.12
N HIS A 57 -2.58 -13.03 -7.44
CA HIS A 57 -3.87 -12.35 -7.45
C HIS A 57 -4.56 -12.45 -8.82
N PRO A 58 -5.84 -12.86 -8.91
CA PRO A 58 -6.52 -13.13 -10.18
C PRO A 58 -6.70 -11.88 -11.07
N TYR A 59 -6.74 -10.69 -10.47
CA TYR A 59 -7.04 -9.44 -11.19
C TYR A 59 -5.93 -8.37 -11.14
N LEU A 60 -4.86 -8.60 -10.38
CA LEU A 60 -3.82 -7.58 -10.16
C LEU A 60 -2.46 -8.13 -10.56
N LYS A 61 -1.76 -7.42 -11.44
CA LYS A 61 -0.40 -7.77 -11.88
C LYS A 61 0.62 -6.93 -11.10
N LEU A 62 1.68 -7.55 -10.63
CA LEU A 62 2.84 -6.81 -10.12
C LEU A 62 3.54 -6.12 -11.29
N LYS A 63 3.77 -4.81 -11.18
CA LYS A 63 4.58 -4.03 -12.12
C LYS A 63 5.78 -3.46 -11.37
N MET A 64 6.97 -3.92 -11.71
CA MET A 64 8.22 -3.32 -11.20
C MET A 64 8.33 -1.92 -11.78
N LYS A 65 8.59 -0.91 -10.94
CA LYS A 65 8.97 0.43 -11.38
C LYS A 65 10.50 0.49 -11.48
N HIS A 66 11.00 1.15 -12.54
CA HIS A 66 12.43 1.40 -12.78
C HIS A 66 12.98 2.45 -11.82
#